data_AF-A0A7R7CQT1-F1
#
_entry.id   AF-A0A7R7CQT1-F1
#
_cell.length_a   1.000
_cell.length_b   1.000
_cell.length_c   1.000
_cell.angle_alpha   90.00
_cell.angle_beta   90.00
_cell.angle_gamma   90.00
#
_symmetry.space_group_name_H-M   'P 1'
#
loop_
_entity.id
_entity.type
_entity.pdbx_description
1 polymer ?
#
loop_
_entity_poly.entity_id
_entity_poly.type
_entity_poly.pdbx_seq_one_letter_code
_entity_poly.pdbx_strand_id
1 'polypeptide(L)'
;MEMAATTLNDVRDVLVQTLGIDDPGRIADASTPLFGNIPELDSLAVVTLAMALETRFGFQIDDTDFSAEIFETMGSLAGYVDRNRRQ
;
A
#
# COMPACT_ATOMS: atom_id res chain seq x y z
N MET A 1 14.19 -11.68 -8.58
CA MET A 1 13.52 -11.31 -7.31
C MET A 1 13.69 -9.83 -6.94
N GLU A 2 14.32 -8.99 -7.79
CA GLU A 2 14.56 -7.56 -7.49
C GLU A 2 13.31 -6.65 -7.59
N MET A 3 12.34 -6.98 -8.45
CA MET A 3 11.21 -6.08 -8.74
C MET A 3 10.15 -5.99 -7.64
N ALA A 4 9.94 -7.05 -6.85
CA ALA A 4 8.95 -7.04 -5.77
C ALA A 4 9.36 -6.08 -4.64
N ALA A 5 10.67 -5.98 -4.36
CA ALA A 5 11.21 -5.08 -3.35
C ALA A 5 11.04 -3.60 -3.74
N THR A 6 11.16 -3.26 -5.02
CA THR A 6 10.94 -1.88 -5.50
C THR A 6 9.50 -1.44 -5.25
N THR A 7 8.53 -2.28 -5.63
CA THR A 7 7.11 -2.01 -5.37
C THR A 7 6.80 -1.76 -3.91
N LEU A 8 7.35 -2.60 -3.03
CA LEU A 8 7.11 -2.48 -1.60
C LEU A 8 7.60 -1.13 -1.08
N ASN A 9 8.78 -0.69 -1.53
CA ASN A 9 9.31 0.63 -1.19
C ASN A 9 8.45 1.78 -1.76
N ASP A 10 7.98 1.69 -3.00
CA ASP A 10 7.11 2.73 -3.59
C ASP A 10 5.76 2.82 -2.87
N VAL A 11 5.12 1.68 -2.59
CA VAL A 11 3.84 1.66 -1.88
C VAL A 11 4.03 2.19 -0.45
N ARG A 12 5.13 1.82 0.22
CA ARG A 12 5.51 2.38 1.52
C ARG A 12 5.70 3.89 1.46
N ASP A 13 6.39 4.40 0.46
CA ASP A 13 6.59 5.85 0.25
C ASP A 13 5.25 6.58 0.10
N VAL A 14 4.33 6.03 -0.70
CA VAL A 14 2.97 6.56 -0.83
C VAL A 14 2.24 6.54 0.51
N LEU A 15 2.30 5.41 1.25
CA LEU A 15 1.62 5.25 2.53
C LEU A 15 2.14 6.25 3.58
N VAL A 16 3.46 6.44 3.62
CA VAL A 16 4.14 7.42 4.49
C VAL A 16 3.74 8.84 4.11
N GLN A 17 3.68 9.18 2.83
CA GLN A 17 3.28 10.50 2.37
C GLN A 17 1.78 10.79 2.59
N THR A 18 0.93 9.79 2.38
CA THR A 18 -0.52 9.92 2.53
C THR A 18 -0.94 9.99 3.99
N LEU A 19 -0.36 9.16 4.85
CA LEU A 19 -0.72 9.10 6.27
C LEU A 19 0.19 9.96 7.17
N GLY A 20 1.29 10.49 6.64
CA GLY A 20 2.24 11.28 7.41
C GLY A 20 3.02 10.45 8.43
N ILE A 21 3.45 9.23 8.08
CA ILE A 21 4.16 8.33 9.00
C ILE A 21 5.59 8.84 9.20
N ASP A 22 5.91 9.31 10.40
CA ASP A 22 7.27 9.75 10.76
C ASP A 22 8.32 8.63 10.72
N ASP A 23 7.94 7.39 11.08
CA ASP A 23 8.85 6.25 11.08
C ASP A 23 8.44 5.21 10.03
N PRO A 24 9.01 5.27 8.81
CA PRO A 24 8.74 4.29 7.79
C PRO A 24 9.26 2.91 8.20
N GLY A 25 10.21 2.80 9.14
CA GLY A 25 10.80 1.54 9.63
C GLY A 25 9.75 0.57 10.18
N ARG A 26 8.62 1.10 10.67
CA ARG A 26 7.47 0.32 11.14
C ARG A 26 6.82 -0.57 10.06
N ILE A 27 7.04 -0.27 8.78
CA ILE A 27 6.51 -0.97 7.60
C ILE A 27 7.61 -1.45 6.66
N ALA A 28 8.77 -1.80 7.21
CA ALA A 28 9.91 -2.27 6.43
C ALA A 28 9.70 -3.67 5.81
N ASP A 29 8.85 -4.51 6.42
CA ASP A 29 8.73 -5.92 6.08
C ASP A 29 7.40 -6.25 5.38
N ALA A 30 7.45 -7.19 4.43
CA ALA A 30 6.26 -7.63 3.69
C ALA A 30 5.24 -8.34 4.62
N SER A 31 5.72 -8.98 5.67
CA SER A 31 4.87 -9.63 6.68
C SER A 31 4.32 -8.66 7.71
N THR A 32 4.68 -7.37 7.66
CA THR A 32 4.15 -6.37 8.58
C THR A 32 2.67 -6.11 8.26
N PRO A 33 1.77 -6.26 9.25
CA PRO A 33 0.38 -5.89 9.06
C PRO A 33 0.22 -4.37 8.93
N LEU A 34 -0.63 -3.91 8.01
CA LEU A 34 -0.96 -2.48 7.89
C LEU A 34 -2.15 -2.14 8.77
N PHE A 35 -3.26 -2.87 8.60
CA PHE A 35 -4.43 -2.75 9.45
C PHE A 35 -4.11 -3.17 10.90
N GLY A 36 -4.46 -2.29 11.85
CA GLY A 36 -4.24 -2.50 13.28
C GLY A 36 -2.84 -2.17 13.81
N ASN A 37 -1.82 -2.10 12.94
CA ASN A 37 -0.46 -1.67 13.31
C ASN A 37 -0.24 -0.18 13.04
N ILE A 38 -0.91 0.35 12.01
CA ILE A 38 -0.90 1.77 11.66
C ILE A 38 -2.21 2.39 12.17
N PRO A 39 -2.18 3.12 13.31
CA PRO A 39 -3.37 3.78 13.83
C PRO A 39 -3.92 4.87 12.88
N GLU A 40 -3.09 5.39 11.98
CA GLU A 40 -3.48 6.39 10.97
C GLU A 40 -4.26 5.79 9.79
N LEU A 41 -4.25 4.45 9.63
CA LEU A 41 -4.96 3.76 8.56
C LEU A 41 -6.45 3.59 8.92
N ASP A 42 -7.19 4.69 8.86
CA ASP A 42 -8.65 4.75 9.01
C ASP A 42 -9.41 4.44 7.70
N SER A 43 -10.72 4.22 7.79
CA SER A 43 -11.59 3.98 6.62
C SER A 43 -11.56 5.09 5.56
N LEU A 44 -11.29 6.35 5.96
CA LEU A 44 -11.07 7.47 5.03
C LEU A 44 -9.66 7.49 4.44
N ALA A 45 -8.67 7.08 5.22
CA ALA A 45 -7.28 6.98 4.80
C ALA A 45 -7.11 5.92 3.70
N VAL A 46 -7.84 4.80 3.79
CA VAL A 46 -7.89 3.76 2.75
C VAL A 46 -8.28 4.34 1.39
N VAL A 47 -9.37 5.11 1.31
CA VAL A 47 -9.82 5.73 0.05
C VAL A 47 -8.78 6.72 -0.49
N THR A 48 -8.18 7.52 0.40
CA THR A 48 -7.13 8.48 0.01
C THR A 48 -5.88 7.77 -0.50
N LEU A 49 -5.51 6.66 0.14
CA LEU A 49 -4.40 5.81 -0.25
C LEU A 49 -4.66 5.16 -1.61
N ALA A 50 -5.88 4.69 -1.88
CA ALA A 50 -6.27 4.17 -3.19
C ALA A 50 -5.98 5.19 -4.29
N MET A 51 -6.54 6.40 -4.16
CA MET A 51 -6.35 7.48 -5.14
C MET A 51 -4.88 7.86 -5.31
N ALA A 52 -4.10 7.88 -4.21
CA ALA A 52 -2.68 8.18 -4.24
C ALA A 52 -1.89 7.10 -4.99
N LEU A 53 -2.21 5.81 -4.78
CA LEU A 53 -1.62 4.70 -5.50
C LEU A 53 -1.98 4.76 -6.99
N GLU A 54 -3.26 4.97 -7.32
CA GLU A 54 -3.72 5.12 -8.70
C GLU A 54 -2.97 6.23 -9.43
N THR A 55 -2.83 7.39 -8.78
CA THR A 55 -2.10 8.55 -9.32
C THR A 55 -0.61 8.29 -9.46
N ARG A 56 0.02 7.64 -8.47
CA ARG A 56 1.46 7.36 -8.44
C ARG A 56 1.87 6.37 -9.51
N PHE A 57 1.10 5.30 -9.67
CA PHE A 57 1.44 4.17 -10.52
C PHE A 57 0.73 4.20 -11.87
N GLY A 58 -0.29 5.05 -12.04
CA GLY A 58 -1.01 5.24 -13.30
C GLY A 58 -1.95 4.10 -13.65
N PHE A 59 -2.54 3.43 -12.66
CA PHE A 59 -3.55 2.38 -12.87
C PHE A 59 -4.81 2.70 -12.06
N GLN A 60 -5.93 2.06 -12.40
CA GLN A 60 -7.16 2.15 -11.61
C GLN A 60 -7.28 0.95 -10.67
N ILE A 61 -7.71 1.21 -9.44
CA ILE A 61 -7.96 0.18 -8.45
C ILE A 61 -9.47 0.03 -8.29
N ASP A 62 -10.00 -1.16 -8.54
CA ASP A 62 -11.42 -1.43 -8.33
C ASP A 62 -11.75 -1.48 -6.83
N ASP A 63 -12.80 -0.78 -6.42
CA ASP A 63 -13.32 -0.80 -5.05
C ASP A 63 -13.63 -2.22 -4.56
N THR A 64 -13.99 -3.13 -5.47
CA THR A 64 -14.25 -4.54 -5.15
C THR A 64 -13.00 -5.35 -4.89
N ASP A 65 -11.87 -4.97 -5.48
CA ASP A 65 -10.58 -5.56 -5.12
C ASP A 65 -10.10 -4.96 -3.80
N PHE A 66 -10.30 -3.66 -3.59
CA PHE A 66 -9.83 -2.87 -2.43
C PHE A 66 -10.43 -3.29 -1.09
N SER A 67 -10.05 -4.48 -0.65
CA SER A 67 -10.56 -5.18 0.51
C SER A 67 -9.53 -5.19 1.64
N ALA A 68 -10.02 -5.42 2.86
CA ALA A 68 -9.16 -5.53 4.05
C ALA A 68 -8.08 -6.61 3.92
N GLU A 69 -8.28 -7.64 3.08
CA GLU A 69 -7.28 -8.67 2.80
C GLU A 69 -6.05 -8.13 2.06
N ILE A 70 -6.22 -7.22 1.08
CA ILE A 70 -5.05 -6.64 0.41
C ILE A 70 -4.28 -5.69 1.32
N PHE A 71 -5.00 -5.00 2.20
CA PHE A 71 -4.44 -4.12 3.22
C PHE A 71 -4.07 -4.86 4.51
N GLU A 72 -4.17 -6.18 4.53
CA GLU A 72 -3.82 -6.94 5.72
C GLU A 72 -2.33 -6.79 6.01
N THR A 73 -1.50 -6.92 4.97
CA THR A 73 -0.03 -6.81 5.09
C THR A 73 0.58 -5.97 3.97
N MET A 74 1.78 -5.44 4.23
CA MET A 74 2.54 -4.67 3.25
C MET A 74 2.86 -5.49 1.99
N GLY A 75 3.13 -6.79 2.15
CA GLY A 75 3.41 -7.71 1.06
C GLY A 75 2.20 -7.94 0.14
N SER A 76 1.01 -8.09 0.73
CA SER A 76 -0.24 -8.24 -0.04
C SER A 76 -0.50 -7.02 -0.92
N LEU A 77 -0.39 -5.81 -0.33
CA LEU A 77 -0.61 -4.56 -1.05
C LEU A 77 0.43 -4.36 -2.16
N ALA A 78 1.71 -4.54 -1.85
CA ALA A 78 2.78 -4.41 -2.84
C ALA A 78 2.64 -5.44 -3.98
N GLY A 79 2.24 -6.67 -3.67
CA GLY A 79 1.99 -7.71 -4.66
C GLY A 79 0.81 -7.37 -5.58
N TYR A 80 -0.27 -6.82 -5.03
CA TYR A 80 -1.43 -6.37 -5.81
C TYR A 80 -1.06 -5.23 -6.76
N VAL A 81 -0.33 -4.22 -6.27
CA VAL A 81 0.16 -3.10 -7.08
C VAL A 81 1.12 -3.58 -8.18
N ASP A 82 2.06 -4.49 -7.88
CA ASP A 82 2.98 -5.05 -8.88
C ASP A 82 2.24 -5.78 -9.99
N ARG A 83 1.17 -6.51 -9.64
CA ARG A 83 0.36 -7.23 -10.60
C ARG A 83 -0.41 -6.29 -11.52
N ASN A 84 -1.02 -5.24 -10.97
CA ASN A 84 -1.84 -4.31 -11.74
C ASN A 84 -1.01 -3.37 -12.60
N ARG A 85 0.16 -2.89 -12.14
CA ARG A 85 1.03 -2.04 -12.99
C ARG A 85 1.54 -2.77 -14.24
N ARG A 86 1.59 -4.11 -14.21
CA ARG A 86 2.08 -4.94 -15.32
C ARG A 86 0.99 -5.31 -16.33
N GLN A 87 -0.27 -4.97 -16.08
CA GLN A 87 -1.36 -5.14 -17.03
C GLN A 87 -1.62 -3.85 -17.79
#